data_AF-A0AB38A8S9-F1
#
_entry.id   AF-A0AB38A8S9-F1
#
_cell.length_a   1.000
_cell.length_b   1.000
_cell.length_c   1.000
_cell.angle_alpha   90.00
_cell.angle_beta   90.00
_cell.angle_gamma   90.00
#
_symmetry.space_group_name_H-M   'P 1'
#
loop_
_entity.id
_entity.type
_entity.pdbx_description
1 polymer ?
#
loop_
_entity_poly.entity_id
_entity_poly.type
_entity_poly.pdbx_seq_one_letter_code
_entity_poly.pdbx_strand_id
1 'polypeptide(L)'
;MGLRQAAGSTVYKTLVSYARGQRVSLTSSSLSDWFTGKSIPSDAAALRVVVTCLASRANMSPAQRAECCSQLERLREAAWKERHLLPVPAPPPLRGDLFAAGSGVGSKIIMAPLFGSPFDPASLLEQFIDSLLAVGLDEGNVAPFRAVVDGFLLATSRDEAADLLDAYNSAMWNVDTLVREHCAAGEFTWFALGQMLFQIAYQGTYAGTSPGGDRGLSDQRDTLFHLADSLELPATLRSELQRFARMPVESAMDGHLVEEARRLARVIRTFLVI
;
A
#
# COMPACT_ATOMS: atom_id res chain seq x y z
N MET A 1 11.85 37.64 -12.42
CA MET A 1 12.80 37.64 -11.28
C MET A 1 12.01 37.58 -9.98
N GLY A 2 12.40 36.73 -9.03
CA GLY A 2 11.65 36.58 -7.78
C GLY A 2 11.86 37.74 -6.80
N LEU A 3 10.86 38.06 -5.97
CA LEU A 3 10.90 39.14 -4.97
C LEU A 3 12.15 39.06 -4.06
N ARG A 4 12.55 37.84 -3.69
CA ARG A 4 13.77 37.58 -2.91
C ARG A 4 15.06 37.95 -3.67
N GLN A 5 15.11 37.71 -4.97
CA GLN A 5 16.26 38.09 -5.80
C GLN A 5 16.36 39.62 -5.93
N ALA A 6 15.22 40.29 -6.11
CA ALA A 6 15.15 41.76 -6.16
C ALA A 6 15.53 42.42 -4.82
N ALA A 7 15.26 41.77 -3.69
CA ALA A 7 15.60 42.25 -2.35
C ALA A 7 17.07 42.01 -1.95
N GLY A 8 17.86 41.33 -2.79
CA GLY A 8 19.24 40.91 -2.49
C GLY A 8 19.34 39.74 -1.50
N SER A 9 20.56 39.37 -1.11
CA SER A 9 20.84 38.28 -0.15
C SER A 9 20.38 38.65 1.26
N THR A 10 19.07 38.61 1.48
CA THR A 10 18.48 38.94 2.78
C THR A 10 18.73 37.77 3.73
N VAL A 11 19.51 38.03 4.78
CA VAL A 11 19.78 37.05 5.84
C VAL A 11 18.49 36.78 6.62
N TYR A 12 18.12 35.51 6.84
CA TYR A 12 16.91 35.12 7.56
C TYR A 12 16.76 35.81 8.93
N LYS A 13 17.89 36.11 9.59
CA LYS A 13 17.95 36.88 10.84
C LYS A 13 17.25 38.24 10.75
N THR A 14 17.35 38.94 9.62
CA THR A 14 16.69 40.24 9.40
C THR A 14 15.18 40.09 9.30
N LEU A 15 14.71 39.08 8.58
CA LEU A 15 13.27 38.79 8.44
C LEU A 15 12.66 38.38 9.79
N VAL A 16 13.35 37.52 10.54
CA VAL A 16 12.93 37.12 11.90
C VAL A 16 12.87 38.32 12.84
N SER A 17 13.89 39.20 12.81
CA SER A 17 13.90 40.40 13.64
C SER A 17 12.78 41.37 13.27
N TYR A 18 12.52 41.55 11.98
CA TYR A 18 11.43 42.40 11.48
C TYR A 18 10.06 41.86 11.91
N ALA A 19 9.86 40.54 11.80
CA ALA A 19 8.63 39.89 12.22
C ALA A 19 8.37 39.99 13.73
N ARG A 20 9.42 39.85 14.54
CA ARG A 20 9.32 40.06 16.00
C ARG A 20 8.86 41.49 16.33
N GLY A 21 9.34 42.49 15.60
CA GLY A 21 8.88 43.88 15.74
C GLY A 21 7.40 44.08 15.40
N GLN A 22 6.84 43.23 14.54
CA GLN A 22 5.42 43.19 14.18
C GLN A 22 4.60 42.21 15.03
N ARG A 23 5.17 41.66 16.12
CA ARG A 23 4.56 40.66 17.00
C ARG A 23 4.14 39.37 16.28
N VAL A 24 4.80 39.02 15.18
CA VAL A 24 4.58 37.75 14.48
C VAL A 24 5.70 36.77 14.76
N SER A 25 5.35 35.54 15.14
CA SER A 25 6.31 34.48 15.41
C SER A 25 6.81 33.85 14.11
N LEU A 26 8.10 34.01 13.83
CA LEU A 26 8.76 33.49 12.65
C LEU A 26 10.15 32.98 13.04
N THR A 27 10.51 31.79 12.56
CA THR A 27 11.83 31.19 12.79
C THR A 27 12.62 31.10 11.48
N SER A 28 13.94 30.97 11.56
CA SER A 28 14.76 30.78 10.37
C SER A 28 14.49 29.44 9.66
N SER A 29 14.09 28.39 10.39
CA SER A 29 13.68 27.11 9.81
C SER A 29 12.39 27.26 9.01
N SER A 30 11.35 27.89 9.58
CA SER A 30 10.10 28.15 8.85
C SER A 30 10.34 28.95 7.56
N LEU A 31 11.16 30.01 7.63
CA LEU A 31 11.52 30.79 6.44
C LEU A 31 12.27 29.95 5.39
N SER A 32 13.20 29.09 5.83
CA SER A 32 13.93 28.20 4.93
C SER A 32 12.97 27.23 4.22
N ASP A 33 12.03 26.64 4.97
CA ASP A 33 11.07 25.70 4.40
C ASP A 33 10.13 26.40 3.40
N TRP A 34 9.72 27.63 3.68
CA TRP A 34 8.89 28.42 2.75
C TRP A 34 9.64 28.75 1.46
N PHE A 35 10.90 29.20 1.57
CA PHE A 35 11.68 29.57 0.39
C PHE A 35 12.17 28.39 -0.44
N THR A 36 12.21 27.18 0.14
CA THR A 36 12.55 25.94 -0.58
C THR A 36 11.32 25.17 -1.06
N GLY A 37 10.11 25.67 -0.78
CA GLY A 37 8.85 25.02 -1.16
C GLY A 37 8.49 23.79 -0.32
N LYS A 38 9.23 23.49 0.76
CA LYS A 38 8.95 22.37 1.66
C LYS A 38 7.65 22.55 2.44
N SER A 39 7.31 23.79 2.79
CA SER A 39 6.07 24.10 3.50
C SER A 39 5.40 25.38 2.99
N ILE A 40 4.08 25.43 3.14
CA ILE A 40 3.26 26.58 2.79
C ILE A 40 3.02 27.40 4.07
N PRO A 41 3.13 28.73 4.04
CA PRO A 41 2.78 29.58 5.18
C PRO A 41 1.33 29.33 5.62
N SER A 42 1.15 28.89 6.86
CA SER A 42 -0.18 28.70 7.45
C SER A 42 -0.83 30.02 7.86
N ASP A 43 -0.04 30.97 8.35
CA ASP A 43 -0.48 32.29 8.80
C ASP A 43 -0.28 33.37 7.70
N ALA A 44 -1.38 34.00 7.29
CA ALA A 44 -1.37 35.10 6.33
C ALA A 44 -0.63 36.34 6.87
N ALA A 45 -0.71 36.62 8.17
CA ALA A 45 -0.02 37.76 8.78
C ALA A 45 1.50 37.60 8.68
N ALA A 46 2.01 36.39 8.94
CA ALA A 46 3.42 36.05 8.77
C ALA A 46 3.89 36.18 7.32
N LEU A 47 3.08 35.75 6.35
CA LEU A 47 3.39 35.96 4.94
C LEU A 47 3.45 37.47 4.59
N ARG A 48 2.45 38.26 4.98
CA ARG A 48 2.42 39.72 4.74
C ARG A 48 3.65 40.43 5.28
N VAL A 49 4.10 40.06 6.48
CA VAL A 49 5.28 40.64 7.13
C VAL A 49 6.55 40.34 6.33
N VAL A 50 6.73 39.11 5.87
CA VAL A 50 7.88 38.70 5.06
C VAL A 50 7.88 39.43 3.72
N VAL A 51 6.73 39.46 3.03
CA VAL A 51 6.59 40.15 1.73
C VAL A 51 6.82 41.65 1.88
N THR A 52 6.26 42.28 2.92
CA THR A 52 6.45 43.71 3.21
C THR A 52 7.92 44.05 3.44
N CYS A 53 8.64 43.22 4.19
CA CYS A 53 10.07 43.41 4.43
C CYS A 53 10.88 43.32 3.13
N LEU A 54 10.63 42.27 2.33
CA LEU A 54 11.35 42.07 1.05
C LEU A 54 11.02 43.16 0.02
N ALA A 55 9.75 43.53 -0.11
CA ALA A 55 9.30 44.59 -1.02
C ALA A 55 9.88 45.96 -0.64
N SER A 56 10.01 46.25 0.66
CA SER A 56 10.66 47.47 1.13
C SER A 56 12.14 47.51 0.73
N ARG A 57 12.86 46.38 0.85
CA ARG A 57 14.27 46.29 0.44
C ARG A 57 14.46 46.34 -1.08
N ALA A 58 13.48 45.86 -1.83
CA ALA A 58 13.44 45.96 -3.28
C ALA A 58 13.02 47.36 -3.79
N ASN A 59 12.88 48.36 -2.89
CA ASN A 59 12.43 49.72 -3.21
C ASN A 59 11.09 49.78 -3.96
N MET A 60 10.19 48.84 -3.69
CA MET A 60 8.86 48.83 -4.29
C MET A 60 7.97 49.93 -3.72
N SER A 61 7.16 50.54 -4.58
CA SER A 61 6.15 51.52 -4.17
C SER A 61 5.08 50.86 -3.28
N PRO A 62 4.33 51.64 -2.47
CA PRO A 62 3.25 51.11 -1.64
C PRO A 62 2.20 50.33 -2.45
N ALA A 63 1.87 50.79 -3.66
CA ALA A 63 0.92 50.12 -4.55
C ALA A 63 1.46 48.77 -5.05
N GLN A 64 2.72 48.72 -5.47
CA GLN A 64 3.36 47.47 -5.91
C GLN A 64 3.46 46.45 -4.77
N ARG A 65 3.72 46.92 -3.56
CA ARG A 65 3.76 46.08 -2.36
C ARG A 65 2.40 45.48 -2.05
N ALA A 66 1.34 46.28 -2.09
CA ALA A 66 -0.03 45.81 -1.85
C ALA A 66 -0.44 44.74 -2.87
N GLU A 67 -0.15 44.96 -4.15
CA GLU A 67 -0.44 43.97 -5.19
C GLU A 67 0.35 42.67 -4.99
N CYS A 68 1.65 42.76 -4.66
CA CYS A 68 2.48 41.59 -4.41
C CYS A 68 2.00 40.77 -3.20
N CYS A 69 1.58 41.43 -2.12
CA CYS A 69 0.93 40.76 -0.98
C CYS A 69 -0.34 40.02 -1.43
N SER A 70 -1.26 40.69 -2.11
CA SER A 70 -2.51 40.10 -2.59
C SER A 70 -2.29 38.92 -3.53
N GLN A 71 -1.28 38.99 -4.40
CA GLN A 71 -0.94 37.90 -5.31
C GLN A 71 -0.39 36.68 -4.54
N LEU A 72 0.54 36.89 -3.61
CA LEU A 72 1.13 35.80 -2.84
C LEU A 72 0.14 35.16 -1.86
N GLU A 73 -0.82 35.91 -1.34
CA GLU A 73 -1.91 35.35 -0.53
C GLU A 73 -2.85 34.48 -1.35
N ARG A 74 -3.23 34.90 -2.57
CA ARG A 74 -4.01 34.06 -3.48
C ARG A 74 -3.29 32.76 -3.83
N LEU A 75 -1.98 32.84 -4.11
CA LEU A 75 -1.16 31.65 -4.37
C LEU A 75 -1.06 30.74 -3.14
N ARG A 76 -0.89 31.31 -1.94
CA ARG A 76 -0.90 30.56 -0.68
C ARG A 76 -2.23 29.85 -0.49
N GLU A 77 -3.36 30.52 -0.70
CA GLU A 77 -4.69 29.92 -0.56
C GLU A 77 -4.95 28.84 -1.60
N ALA A 78 -4.56 29.04 -2.86
CA ALA A 78 -4.66 28.03 -3.89
C ALA A 78 -3.83 26.78 -3.55
N ALA A 79 -2.56 26.96 -3.16
CA ALA A 79 -1.68 25.87 -2.77
C ALA A 79 -2.15 25.18 -1.47
N TRP A 80 -2.73 25.93 -0.54
CA TRP A 80 -3.33 25.38 0.67
C TRP A 80 -4.54 24.53 0.34
N LYS A 81 -5.45 25.02 -0.51
CA LYS A 81 -6.61 24.25 -0.99
C LYS A 81 -6.15 23.00 -1.72
N GLU A 82 -5.21 23.09 -2.64
CA GLU A 82 -4.66 21.93 -3.37
C GLU A 82 -4.07 20.90 -2.41
N ARG A 83 -3.25 21.33 -1.44
CA ARG A 83 -2.65 20.43 -0.44
C ARG A 83 -3.66 19.79 0.51
N HIS A 84 -4.80 20.44 0.76
CA HIS A 84 -5.87 19.90 1.62
C HIS A 84 -7.01 19.24 0.82
N LEU A 85 -6.96 19.30 -0.51
CA LEU A 85 -7.80 18.52 -1.42
C LEU A 85 -7.13 17.19 -1.81
N LEU A 86 -5.80 17.10 -1.67
CA LEU A 86 -5.11 15.82 -1.74
C LEU A 86 -5.58 14.97 -0.55
N PRO A 87 -6.12 13.75 -0.80
CA PRO A 87 -6.47 12.85 0.28
C PRO A 87 -5.24 12.65 1.15
N VAL A 88 -5.42 12.73 2.47
CA VAL A 88 -4.39 12.34 3.42
C VAL A 88 -3.93 10.95 2.99
N PRO A 89 -2.63 10.73 2.71
CA PRO A 89 -2.17 9.41 2.31
C PRO A 89 -2.64 8.42 3.36
N ALA A 90 -3.34 7.38 2.92
CA ALA A 90 -3.83 6.33 3.80
C ALA A 90 -2.65 5.85 4.67
N PRO A 91 -2.89 5.50 5.96
CA PRO A 91 -1.86 4.88 6.75
C PRO A 91 -1.28 3.69 5.97
N PRO A 92 0.05 3.47 6.02
CA PRO A 92 0.65 2.35 5.32
C PRO A 92 -0.01 1.05 5.80
N PRO A 93 -0.23 0.09 4.89
CA PRO A 93 -0.93 -1.14 5.22
C PRO A 93 -0.15 -1.92 6.29
N LEU A 94 -0.86 -2.55 7.22
CA LEU A 94 -0.21 -3.36 8.25
C LEU A 94 0.36 -4.62 7.60
N ARG A 95 1.48 -5.11 8.14
CA ARG A 95 2.11 -6.36 7.69
C ARG A 95 1.13 -7.54 7.73
N GLY A 96 0.23 -7.55 8.71
CA GLY A 96 -0.84 -8.55 8.84
C GLY A 96 -1.83 -8.53 7.68
N ASP A 97 -2.21 -7.35 7.21
CA ASP A 97 -3.17 -7.16 6.10
C ASP A 97 -2.53 -7.59 4.78
N LEU A 98 -1.27 -7.22 4.55
CA LEU A 98 -0.49 -7.67 3.41
C LEU A 98 -0.35 -9.20 3.38
N PHE A 99 -0.02 -9.80 4.51
CA PHE A 99 0.07 -11.26 4.63
C PHE A 99 -1.29 -11.94 4.38
N ALA A 100 -2.40 -11.36 4.87
CA ALA A 100 -3.75 -11.88 4.66
C ALA A 100 -4.17 -11.79 3.18
N ALA A 101 -3.94 -10.64 2.53
CA ALA A 101 -4.17 -10.46 1.11
C ALA A 101 -3.35 -11.45 0.26
N GLY A 102 -2.06 -11.59 0.55
CA GLY A 102 -1.19 -12.57 -0.09
C GLY A 102 -1.72 -14.00 0.08
N SER A 103 -2.12 -14.37 1.30
CA SER A 103 -2.72 -15.67 1.60
C SER A 103 -3.96 -15.96 0.75
N GLY A 104 -4.79 -14.93 0.50
CA GLY A 104 -5.94 -15.02 -0.41
C GLY A 104 -5.50 -15.34 -1.83
N VAL A 105 -4.55 -14.60 -2.40
CA VAL A 105 -4.03 -14.88 -3.76
C VAL A 105 -3.45 -16.30 -3.86
N GLY A 106 -2.71 -16.75 -2.85
CA GLY A 106 -2.20 -18.13 -2.78
C GLY A 106 -3.31 -19.19 -2.69
N SER A 107 -4.48 -18.82 -2.18
CA SER A 107 -5.66 -19.67 -2.02
C SER A 107 -6.67 -19.56 -3.17
N LYS A 108 -6.35 -18.85 -4.26
CA LYS A 108 -7.30 -18.53 -5.35
C LYS A 108 -8.05 -19.74 -5.93
N ILE A 109 -7.45 -20.92 -5.91
CA ILE A 109 -8.06 -22.16 -6.44
C ILE A 109 -9.28 -22.57 -5.62
N ILE A 110 -9.25 -22.42 -4.30
CA ILE A 110 -10.36 -22.82 -3.42
C ILE A 110 -11.42 -21.73 -3.22
N MET A 111 -11.08 -20.48 -3.57
CA MET A 111 -12.00 -19.35 -3.56
C MET A 111 -12.76 -19.21 -4.88
N ALA A 112 -12.31 -19.89 -5.94
CA ALA A 112 -13.08 -19.98 -7.17
C ALA A 112 -14.41 -20.69 -6.86
N PRO A 113 -15.57 -20.09 -7.17
CA PRO A 113 -16.89 -20.68 -6.96
C PRO A 113 -17.14 -21.82 -7.96
N LEU A 114 -16.40 -22.92 -7.83
CA LEU A 114 -16.58 -24.13 -8.62
C LEU A 114 -17.71 -24.98 -8.03
N PHE A 115 -18.55 -25.55 -8.90
CA PHE A 115 -19.64 -26.45 -8.50
C PHE A 115 -19.13 -27.60 -7.62
N GLY A 116 -19.71 -27.77 -6.43
CA GLY A 116 -19.42 -28.89 -5.53
C GLY A 116 -18.20 -28.70 -4.62
N SER A 117 -17.66 -27.48 -4.50
CA SER A 117 -16.64 -27.18 -3.48
C SER A 117 -17.17 -27.47 -2.07
N PRO A 118 -16.42 -28.19 -1.22
CA PRO A 118 -16.79 -28.38 0.19
C PRO A 118 -16.54 -27.12 1.05
N PHE A 119 -15.95 -26.08 0.46
CA PHE A 119 -15.70 -24.79 1.11
C PHE A 119 -16.80 -23.79 0.73
N ASP A 120 -17.07 -22.81 1.60
CA ASP A 120 -17.90 -21.65 1.29
C ASP A 120 -17.05 -20.59 0.57
N PRO A 121 -17.06 -20.55 -0.79
CA PRO A 121 -16.13 -19.71 -1.54
C PRO A 121 -16.50 -18.23 -1.42
N ALA A 122 -17.79 -17.92 -1.20
CA ALA A 122 -18.27 -16.56 -1.00
C ALA A 122 -17.69 -15.96 0.28
N SER A 123 -17.74 -16.70 1.40
CA SER A 123 -17.14 -16.23 2.65
C SER A 123 -15.62 -16.03 2.56
N LEU A 124 -14.92 -16.93 1.86
CA LEU A 124 -13.47 -16.80 1.66
C LEU A 124 -13.12 -15.60 0.76
N LEU A 125 -13.91 -15.37 -0.28
CA LEU A 125 -13.70 -14.27 -1.21
C LEU A 125 -14.02 -12.91 -0.57
N GLU A 126 -15.06 -12.81 0.27
CA GLU A 126 -15.31 -11.61 1.07
C GLU A 126 -14.17 -11.31 2.05
N GLN A 127 -13.65 -12.32 2.77
CA GLN A 127 -12.47 -12.14 3.63
C GLN A 127 -11.24 -11.66 2.85
N PHE A 128 -11.08 -12.13 1.61
CA PHE A 128 -10.01 -11.67 0.73
C PHE A 128 -10.22 -10.22 0.30
N ILE A 129 -11.44 -9.84 -0.08
CA ILE A 129 -11.80 -8.45 -0.41
C ILE A 129 -11.52 -7.52 0.77
N ASP A 130 -11.93 -7.88 1.98
CA ASP A 130 -11.65 -7.12 3.20
C ASP A 130 -10.14 -6.91 3.41
N SER A 131 -9.34 -7.94 3.12
CA SER A 131 -7.88 -7.87 3.21
C SER A 131 -7.28 -6.92 2.17
N LEU A 132 -7.82 -6.88 0.94
CA LEU A 132 -7.39 -5.95 -0.11
C LEU A 132 -7.74 -4.50 0.23
N LEU A 133 -8.95 -4.26 0.75
CA LEU A 133 -9.37 -2.95 1.21
C LEU A 133 -8.49 -2.46 2.38
N ALA A 134 -8.13 -3.35 3.31
CA ALA A 134 -7.20 -3.04 4.39
C ALA A 134 -5.78 -2.71 3.90
N VAL A 135 -5.37 -3.26 2.74
CA VAL A 135 -4.10 -2.90 2.08
C VAL A 135 -4.16 -1.53 1.40
N GLY A 136 -5.37 -0.96 1.24
CA GLY A 136 -5.58 0.38 0.67
C GLY A 136 -6.04 0.38 -0.79
N LEU A 137 -6.42 -0.78 -1.34
CA LEU A 137 -7.10 -0.83 -2.64
C LEU A 137 -8.51 -0.24 -2.50
N ASP A 138 -8.99 0.40 -3.56
CA ASP A 138 -10.33 1.00 -3.57
C ASP A 138 -11.42 0.03 -4.04
N GLU A 139 -12.68 0.46 -3.89
CA GLU A 139 -13.86 -0.30 -4.35
C GLU A 139 -13.81 -0.63 -5.86
N GLY A 140 -13.17 0.23 -6.67
CA GLY A 140 -13.00 -0.01 -8.10
C GLY A 140 -12.03 -1.17 -8.37
N ASN A 141 -11.00 -1.33 -7.55
CA ASN A 141 -10.05 -2.44 -7.65
C ASN A 141 -10.65 -3.77 -7.21
N VAL A 142 -11.57 -3.77 -6.23
CA VAL A 142 -12.16 -5.01 -5.71
C VAL A 142 -13.51 -5.39 -6.33
N ALA A 143 -14.16 -4.47 -7.05
CA ALA A 143 -15.43 -4.70 -7.76
C ALA A 143 -15.46 -5.97 -8.63
N PRO A 144 -14.40 -6.34 -9.38
CA PRO A 144 -14.39 -7.58 -10.17
C PRO A 144 -14.61 -8.84 -9.32
N PHE A 145 -14.10 -8.88 -8.08
CA PHE A 145 -14.26 -10.05 -7.20
C PHE A 145 -15.70 -10.19 -6.71
N ARG A 146 -16.35 -9.08 -6.34
CA ARG A 146 -17.78 -9.07 -5.94
C ARG A 146 -18.68 -9.49 -7.10
N ALA A 147 -18.41 -8.98 -8.30
CA ALA A 147 -19.15 -9.33 -9.51
C ALA A 147 -19.08 -10.84 -9.82
N VAL A 148 -17.96 -11.50 -9.52
CA VAL A 148 -17.81 -12.95 -9.67
C VAL A 148 -18.66 -13.71 -8.66
N VAL A 149 -18.72 -13.29 -7.39
CA VAL A 149 -19.57 -13.93 -6.36
C VAL A 149 -21.04 -13.91 -6.78
N ASP A 150 -21.54 -12.72 -7.12
CA ASP A 150 -22.93 -12.53 -7.51
C ASP A 150 -23.24 -13.24 -8.84
N GLY A 151 -22.32 -13.14 -9.80
CA GLY A 151 -22.47 -13.71 -11.13
C GLY A 151 -22.52 -15.24 -11.12
N PHE A 152 -21.69 -15.91 -10.31
CA PHE A 152 -21.65 -17.38 -10.28
C PHE A 152 -22.91 -18.00 -9.68
N LEU A 153 -23.54 -17.34 -8.69
CA LEU A 153 -24.82 -17.80 -8.13
C LEU A 153 -25.97 -17.70 -9.14
N LEU A 154 -25.83 -16.81 -10.14
CA LEU A 154 -26.84 -16.52 -11.14
C LEU A 154 -26.55 -17.14 -12.50
N ALA A 155 -25.37 -17.73 -12.70
CA ALA A 155 -24.97 -18.33 -13.97
C ALA A 155 -25.91 -19.48 -14.35
N THR A 156 -26.50 -19.39 -15.55
CA THR A 156 -27.48 -20.36 -16.05
C THR A 156 -26.91 -21.33 -17.07
N SER A 157 -25.69 -21.06 -17.54
CA SER A 157 -24.98 -21.87 -18.53
C SER A 157 -23.52 -22.11 -18.16
N ARG A 158 -22.89 -23.09 -18.82
CA ARG A 158 -21.45 -23.36 -18.66
C ARG A 158 -20.57 -22.27 -19.26
N ASP A 159 -21.02 -21.66 -20.35
CA ASP A 159 -20.25 -20.61 -21.04
C ASP A 159 -20.21 -19.34 -20.17
N GLU A 160 -21.35 -18.94 -19.57
CA GLU A 160 -21.40 -17.85 -18.59
C GLU A 160 -20.49 -18.10 -17.38
N ALA A 161 -20.48 -19.33 -16.86
CA ALA A 161 -19.60 -19.70 -15.74
C ALA A 161 -18.11 -19.67 -16.14
N ALA A 162 -17.79 -20.02 -17.40
CA ALA A 162 -16.42 -19.95 -17.91
C ALA A 162 -15.95 -18.50 -18.04
N ASP A 163 -16.77 -17.62 -18.60
CA ASP A 163 -16.46 -16.19 -18.73
C ASP A 163 -16.23 -15.53 -17.36
N LEU A 164 -17.04 -15.88 -16.35
CA LEU A 164 -16.87 -15.41 -14.97
C LEU A 164 -15.57 -15.94 -14.34
N LEU A 165 -15.22 -17.20 -14.61
CA LEU A 165 -13.96 -17.78 -14.12
C LEU A 165 -12.74 -17.10 -14.74
N ASP A 166 -12.81 -16.76 -16.03
CA ASP A 166 -11.75 -16.05 -16.74
C ASP A 166 -11.59 -14.61 -16.23
N ALA A 167 -12.71 -13.92 -15.96
CA ALA A 167 -12.70 -12.60 -15.33
C ALA A 167 -12.08 -12.65 -13.92
N TYR A 168 -12.48 -13.64 -13.10
CA TYR A 168 -11.90 -13.90 -11.78
C TYR A 168 -10.40 -14.15 -11.84
N ASN A 169 -9.96 -15.04 -12.74
CA ASN A 169 -8.54 -15.36 -12.91
C ASN A 169 -7.76 -14.13 -13.33
N SER A 170 -8.27 -13.37 -14.29
CA SER A 170 -7.66 -12.11 -14.75
C SER A 170 -7.51 -11.09 -13.62
N ALA A 171 -8.55 -10.92 -12.80
CA ALA A 171 -8.50 -10.06 -11.62
C ALA A 171 -7.45 -10.55 -10.60
N MET A 172 -7.42 -11.85 -10.30
CA MET A 172 -6.45 -12.47 -9.39
C MET A 172 -4.99 -12.30 -9.86
N TRP A 173 -4.73 -12.37 -11.16
CA TRP A 173 -3.38 -12.15 -11.71
C TRP A 173 -2.90 -10.70 -11.53
N ASN A 174 -3.82 -9.74 -11.49
CA ASN A 174 -3.48 -8.32 -11.35
C ASN A 174 -3.26 -7.87 -9.89
N VAL A 175 -3.65 -8.68 -8.89
CA VAL A 175 -3.55 -8.29 -7.47
C VAL A 175 -2.11 -8.00 -7.05
N ASP A 176 -1.14 -8.82 -7.49
CA ASP A 176 0.28 -8.61 -7.17
C ASP A 176 0.75 -7.22 -7.61
N THR A 177 0.44 -6.83 -8.85
CA THR A 177 0.74 -5.50 -9.39
C THR A 177 0.09 -4.39 -8.57
N LEU A 178 -1.22 -4.51 -8.29
CA LEU A 178 -1.96 -3.50 -7.54
C LEU A 178 -1.39 -3.32 -6.13
N VAL A 179 -1.08 -4.42 -5.43
CA VAL A 179 -0.52 -4.34 -4.07
C VAL A 179 0.88 -3.73 -4.09
N ARG A 180 1.72 -4.03 -5.09
CA ARG A 180 3.04 -3.38 -5.24
C ARG A 180 2.96 -1.87 -5.42
N GLU A 181 1.91 -1.37 -6.07
CA GLU A 181 1.69 0.07 -6.24
C GLU A 181 1.30 0.77 -4.93
N HIS A 182 0.79 0.02 -3.95
CA HIS A 182 0.25 0.54 -2.68
C HIS A 182 1.17 0.30 -1.47
N CYS A 183 2.30 -0.41 -1.62
CA CYS A 183 3.22 -0.67 -0.51
C CYS A 183 4.70 -0.57 -0.92
N ALA A 184 5.57 -0.36 0.08
CA ALA A 184 7.00 -0.37 -0.16
C ALA A 184 7.50 -1.80 -0.48
N ALA A 185 8.61 -1.91 -1.21
CA ALA A 185 9.18 -3.22 -1.59
C ALA A 185 9.47 -4.14 -0.39
N GLY A 186 9.89 -3.57 0.74
CA GLY A 186 10.10 -4.33 1.99
C GLY A 186 8.80 -4.82 2.62
N GLU A 187 7.71 -4.07 2.50
CA GLU A 187 6.39 -4.45 3.02
C GLU A 187 5.76 -5.54 2.15
N PHE A 188 5.94 -5.45 0.83
CA PHE A 188 5.48 -6.43 -0.14
C PHE A 188 5.96 -7.86 0.14
N THR A 189 7.11 -8.03 0.82
CA THR A 189 7.61 -9.35 1.21
C THR A 189 6.64 -10.13 2.11
N TRP A 190 5.82 -9.45 2.90
CA TRP A 190 4.77 -10.08 3.72
C TRP A 190 3.61 -10.60 2.86
N PHE A 191 3.23 -9.87 1.83
CA PHE A 191 2.28 -10.34 0.83
C PHE A 191 2.81 -11.56 0.09
N ALA A 192 4.04 -11.49 -0.40
CA ALA A 192 4.69 -12.61 -1.09
C ALA A 192 4.80 -13.86 -0.20
N LEU A 193 5.09 -13.69 1.10
CA LEU A 193 5.11 -14.79 2.06
C LEU A 193 3.75 -15.50 2.15
N GLY A 194 2.67 -14.75 2.33
CA GLY A 194 1.31 -15.31 2.42
C GLY A 194 0.92 -16.03 1.13
N GLN A 195 1.22 -15.42 -0.02
CA GLN A 195 0.95 -16.00 -1.33
C GLN A 195 1.69 -17.33 -1.53
N MET A 196 3.01 -17.35 -1.32
CA MET A 196 3.81 -18.55 -1.52
C MET A 196 3.41 -19.68 -0.57
N LEU A 197 3.11 -19.37 0.70
CA LEU A 197 2.68 -20.35 1.69
C LEU A 197 1.46 -21.15 1.23
N PHE A 198 0.39 -20.47 0.80
CA PHE A 198 -0.83 -21.14 0.36
C PHE A 198 -0.76 -21.68 -1.07
N GLN A 199 -0.02 -21.00 -1.96
CA GLN A 199 0.18 -21.49 -3.32
C GLN A 199 0.89 -22.85 -3.32
N ILE A 200 1.96 -23.01 -2.54
CA ILE A 200 2.65 -24.29 -2.36
C ILE A 200 1.72 -25.34 -1.75
N ALA A 201 0.92 -24.95 -0.74
CA ALA A 201 0.03 -25.89 -0.07
C ALA A 201 -1.03 -26.49 -1.00
N TYR A 202 -1.74 -25.63 -1.75
CA TYR A 202 -2.78 -26.09 -2.67
C TYR A 202 -2.19 -26.75 -3.91
N GLN A 203 -1.18 -26.15 -4.54
CA GLN A 203 -0.55 -26.78 -5.71
C GLN A 203 0.09 -28.12 -5.35
N GLY A 204 0.74 -28.25 -4.18
CA GLY A 204 1.24 -29.53 -3.69
C GLY A 204 0.16 -30.59 -3.54
N THR A 205 -1.01 -30.21 -3.01
CA THR A 205 -2.17 -31.12 -2.85
C THR A 205 -2.67 -31.64 -4.20
N TYR A 206 -2.76 -30.79 -5.22
CA TYR A 206 -3.17 -31.20 -6.56
C TYR A 206 -2.04 -31.90 -7.33
N ALA A 207 -0.78 -31.51 -7.14
CA ALA A 207 0.37 -32.09 -7.81
C ALA A 207 0.68 -33.53 -7.34
N GLY A 208 0.46 -33.83 -6.05
CA GLY A 208 0.59 -35.19 -5.51
C GLY A 208 -0.32 -36.22 -6.20
N THR A 209 -1.35 -35.78 -6.93
CA THR A 209 -2.24 -36.65 -7.70
C THR A 209 -1.79 -36.90 -9.15
N SER A 210 -0.70 -36.27 -9.62
CA SER A 210 -0.21 -36.37 -11.00
C SER A 210 1.24 -36.88 -11.09
N PRO A 211 1.58 -37.80 -12.02
CA PRO A 211 2.95 -38.27 -12.21
C PRO A 211 3.92 -37.11 -12.56
N GLY A 212 4.94 -36.87 -11.74
CA GLY A 212 5.91 -35.78 -11.92
C GLY A 212 5.54 -34.45 -11.24
N GLY A 213 4.56 -34.46 -10.35
CA GLY A 213 3.97 -33.26 -9.72
C GLY A 213 4.95 -32.29 -9.02
N ASP A 214 6.13 -32.73 -8.60
CA ASP A 214 7.08 -31.86 -7.89
C ASP A 214 7.81 -30.86 -8.82
N ARG A 215 7.80 -31.09 -10.15
CA ARG A 215 8.58 -30.28 -11.11
C ARG A 215 8.14 -28.81 -11.19
N GLY A 216 6.93 -28.48 -10.77
CA GLY A 216 6.41 -27.10 -10.79
C GLY A 216 6.58 -26.32 -9.47
N LEU A 217 7.03 -26.98 -8.40
CA LEU A 217 7.04 -26.41 -7.04
C LEU A 217 8.43 -25.99 -6.55
N SER A 218 9.51 -26.47 -7.18
CA SER A 218 10.89 -26.23 -6.72
C SER A 218 11.19 -24.74 -6.55
N ASP A 219 10.93 -23.94 -7.59
CA ASP A 219 11.23 -22.50 -7.57
C ASP A 219 10.40 -21.75 -6.52
N GLN A 220 9.14 -22.15 -6.33
CA GLN A 220 8.26 -21.56 -5.31
C GLN A 220 8.75 -21.89 -3.91
N ARG A 221 9.19 -23.14 -3.68
CA ARG A 221 9.74 -23.60 -2.40
C ARG A 221 11.05 -22.90 -2.07
N ASP A 222 11.94 -22.74 -3.04
CA ASP A 222 13.18 -21.98 -2.85
C ASP A 222 12.87 -20.51 -2.58
N THR A 223 11.88 -19.93 -3.28
CA THR A 223 11.40 -18.58 -3.01
C THR A 223 10.88 -18.44 -1.58
N LEU A 224 10.03 -19.36 -1.10
CA LEU A 224 9.52 -19.33 0.27
C LEU A 224 10.65 -19.46 1.30
N PHE A 225 11.62 -20.34 1.03
CA PHE A 225 12.78 -20.52 1.89
C PHE A 225 13.57 -19.21 2.05
N HIS A 226 13.85 -18.51 0.94
CA HIS A 226 14.57 -17.24 0.95
C HIS A 226 13.74 -16.08 1.53
N LEU A 227 12.41 -16.08 1.34
CA LEU A 227 11.51 -15.11 1.99
C LEU A 227 11.55 -15.26 3.52
N ALA A 228 11.65 -16.48 4.05
CA ALA A 228 11.79 -16.69 5.48
C ALA A 228 13.11 -16.12 6.05
N ASP A 229 14.19 -16.11 5.25
CA ASP A 229 15.48 -15.52 5.64
C ASP A 229 15.48 -13.99 5.57
N SER A 230 14.78 -13.41 4.60
CA SER A 230 14.76 -11.95 4.40
C SER A 230 13.86 -11.21 5.40
N LEU A 231 12.93 -11.91 6.04
CA LEU A 231 12.00 -11.36 7.02
C LEU A 231 12.56 -11.41 8.44
N GLU A 232 12.22 -10.38 9.22
CA GLU A 232 12.51 -10.26 10.66
C GLU A 232 11.61 -11.19 11.50
N LEU A 233 11.76 -12.50 11.30
CA LEU A 233 10.99 -13.53 12.00
C LEU A 233 11.75 -14.06 13.23
N PRO A 234 11.04 -14.51 14.28
CA PRO A 234 11.62 -15.34 15.33
C PRO A 234 12.29 -16.57 14.73
N ALA A 235 13.44 -16.98 15.29
CA ALA A 235 14.23 -18.09 14.75
C ALA A 235 13.42 -19.39 14.62
N THR A 236 12.54 -19.67 15.58
CA THR A 236 11.63 -20.81 15.55
C THR A 236 10.68 -20.77 14.36
N LEU A 237 9.99 -19.65 14.15
CA LEU A 237 9.05 -19.47 13.04
C LEU A 237 9.75 -19.52 11.68
N ARG A 238 10.95 -18.93 11.57
CA ARG A 238 11.80 -19.04 10.37
C ARG A 238 12.09 -20.51 10.04
N SER A 239 12.55 -21.28 11.04
CA SER A 239 12.85 -22.70 10.85
C SER A 239 11.61 -23.53 10.49
N GLU A 240 10.43 -23.21 11.04
CA GLU A 240 9.19 -23.89 10.67
C GLU A 240 8.78 -23.60 9.22
N LEU A 241 8.91 -22.35 8.74
CA LEU A 241 8.66 -21.99 7.34
C LEU A 241 9.64 -22.67 6.38
N GLN A 242 10.93 -22.71 6.73
CA GLN A 242 11.95 -23.42 5.95
C GLN A 242 11.69 -24.92 5.90
N ARG A 243 11.26 -25.51 7.02
CA ARG A 243 10.85 -26.93 7.07
C ARG A 243 9.64 -27.19 6.18
N PHE A 244 8.64 -26.31 6.22
CA PHE A 244 7.47 -26.41 5.35
C PHE A 244 7.85 -26.35 3.87
N ALA A 245 8.72 -25.41 3.49
CA ALA A 245 9.22 -25.27 2.11
C ALA A 245 9.92 -26.54 1.59
N ARG A 246 10.47 -27.36 2.48
CA ARG A 246 11.16 -28.62 2.14
C ARG A 246 10.31 -29.87 2.40
N MET A 247 9.04 -29.72 2.77
CA MET A 247 8.19 -30.86 3.10
C MET A 247 7.85 -31.67 1.82
N PRO A 248 7.98 -33.02 1.83
CA PRO A 248 7.74 -33.85 0.64
C PRO A 248 6.31 -33.71 0.09
N VAL A 249 6.13 -33.69 -1.24
CA VAL A 249 4.78 -33.61 -1.87
C VAL A 249 3.92 -34.83 -1.57
N GLU A 250 4.53 -35.98 -1.25
CA GLU A 250 3.81 -37.19 -0.84
C GLU A 250 2.98 -36.95 0.44
N SER A 251 3.40 -36.03 1.31
CA SER A 251 2.60 -35.59 2.47
C SER A 251 1.36 -34.75 2.09
N ALA A 252 1.22 -34.35 0.82
CA ALA A 252 0.09 -33.58 0.33
C ALA A 252 -1.16 -34.44 0.07
N MET A 253 -0.99 -35.75 -0.14
CA MET A 253 -2.10 -36.65 -0.46
C MET A 253 -3.15 -36.74 0.67
N ASP A 254 -2.74 -36.49 1.92
CA ASP A 254 -3.62 -36.50 3.09
C ASP A 254 -4.05 -35.09 3.55
N GLY A 255 -3.78 -34.05 2.76
CA GLY A 255 -4.12 -32.66 3.11
C GLY A 255 -3.19 -32.00 4.15
N HIS A 256 -2.14 -32.68 4.60
CA HIS A 256 -1.23 -32.17 5.64
C HIS A 256 -0.53 -30.86 5.23
N LEU A 257 -0.23 -30.65 3.94
CA LEU A 257 0.33 -29.38 3.46
C LEU A 257 -0.60 -28.20 3.74
N VAL A 258 -1.90 -28.36 3.51
CA VAL A 258 -2.90 -27.30 3.74
C VAL A 258 -3.10 -27.06 5.24
N GLU A 259 -3.14 -28.13 6.04
CA GLU A 259 -3.25 -28.01 7.49
C GLU A 259 -2.04 -27.29 8.10
N GLU A 260 -0.83 -27.64 7.65
CA GLU A 260 0.40 -27.02 8.14
C GLU A 260 0.51 -25.57 7.68
N ALA A 261 0.13 -25.25 6.43
CA ALA A 261 0.04 -23.87 5.97
C ALA A 261 -0.95 -23.04 6.81
N ARG A 262 -2.11 -23.60 7.15
CA ARG A 262 -3.09 -22.94 8.05
C ARG A 262 -2.56 -22.78 9.47
N ARG A 263 -1.82 -23.76 10.00
CA ARG A 263 -1.15 -23.67 11.31
C ARG A 263 -0.14 -22.53 11.30
N LEU A 264 0.76 -22.49 10.31
CA LEU A 264 1.76 -21.44 10.15
C LEU A 264 1.13 -20.07 9.96
N ALA A 265 0.08 -19.95 9.14
CA ALA A 265 -0.63 -18.70 8.93
C ALA A 265 -1.23 -18.15 10.24
N ARG A 266 -1.76 -19.02 11.12
CA ARG A 266 -2.24 -18.60 12.45
C ARG A 266 -1.09 -18.07 13.31
N VAL A 267 0.04 -18.77 13.36
CA VAL A 267 1.21 -18.35 14.14
C VAL A 267 1.76 -17.01 13.62
N ILE A 268 1.86 -16.84 12.30
CA ILE A 268 2.31 -15.60 11.66
C ILE A 268 1.35 -14.45 11.97
N ARG A 269 0.04 -14.65 11.83
CA ARG A 269 -0.96 -13.62 12.15
C ARG A 269 -0.88 -13.20 13.62
N THR A 270 -0.72 -14.14 14.55
CA THR A 270 -0.53 -13.81 15.97
C THR A 270 0.75 -13.00 16.19
N PHE A 271 1.84 -13.36 15.53
CA PHE A 271 3.10 -12.61 15.59
C PHE A 271 2.97 -11.17 15.05
N LEU A 272 2.19 -10.97 13.98
CA LEU A 272 2.04 -9.68 13.32
C LEU A 272 1.07 -8.70 14.03
N VAL A 273 0.35 -9.17 15.05
CA VAL A 273 -0.55 -8.35 15.88
C VAL A 273 0.18 -7.75 17.11
N ILE A 274 1.36 -8.28 17.46
CA ILE A 274 2.19 -7.88 18.59
C ILE A 274 3.19 -6.81 18.15
#